data_AF-A0AAJ2VVY8-F1
#
_entry.id   AF-A0AAJ2VVY8-F1
#
_cell.length_a   1.000
_cell.length_b   1.000
_cell.length_c   1.000
_cell.angle_alpha   90.00
_cell.angle_beta   90.00
_cell.angle_gamma   90.00
#
_symmetry.space_group_name_H-M   'P 1'
#
loop_
_entity.id
_entity.type
_entity.pdbx_description
1 polymer ?
#
loop_
_entity_poly.entity_id
_entity_poly.type
_entity_poly.pdbx_seq_one_letter_code
_entity_poly.pdbx_strand_id
1 'polypeptide(L)'
;MEHPSNKTTLRIALVGDFNADVIAHQAIPLAIDDAAAVQELTADYDWLATADIRSGDDLVGYDAIWLVPASPYKNAEGALIAIRYARENSIPFLGTCGGFQHAIIEYARNVLGWSDAAHAETDTEGRMVIAPLTCSLVEKTDAIELRANTLTAKAYGRLSIEEGYHCNYGISPEFAAELESGALRVTGWDDEGEIRAVELITHPFFVGTLFQHERNALEGRPAPLVHAFLRAAAN
;
A
#
# COMPACT_ATOMS: atom_id res chain seq x y z
N MET A 1 23.05 -2.89 28.02
CA MET A 1 22.31 -2.56 26.78
C MET A 1 21.61 -3.83 26.36
N GLU A 2 20.36 -4.00 26.80
CA GLU A 2 19.48 -5.06 26.30
C GLU A 2 19.32 -4.83 24.81
N HIS A 3 19.77 -5.79 23.99
CA HIS A 3 19.38 -5.82 22.59
C HIS A 3 17.86 -6.05 22.57
N PRO A 4 17.07 -5.26 21.83
CA PRO A 4 15.67 -5.62 21.62
C PRO A 4 15.65 -7.05 21.08
N SER A 5 14.85 -7.90 21.74
CA SER A 5 14.61 -9.26 21.33
C SER A 5 13.99 -9.22 19.94
N ASN A 6 14.81 -9.40 18.88
CA ASN A 6 14.29 -9.55 17.52
C ASN A 6 13.20 -10.62 17.55
N LYS A 7 11.99 -10.24 17.18
CA LYS A 7 10.84 -11.14 17.13
C LYS A 7 11.20 -12.28 16.17
N THR A 8 11.17 -13.51 16.65
CA THR A 8 11.68 -14.68 15.89
C THR A 8 10.84 -14.96 14.64
N THR A 9 9.56 -14.59 14.67
CA THR A 9 8.61 -14.78 13.57
C THR A 9 7.68 -13.57 13.48
N LEU A 10 7.69 -12.91 12.32
CA LEU A 10 6.75 -11.84 11.98
C LEU A 10 5.42 -12.46 11.55
N ARG A 11 4.30 -11.82 11.91
CA ARG A 11 2.98 -12.15 11.37
C ARG A 11 2.46 -11.01 10.51
N ILE A 12 2.23 -11.27 9.24
CA ILE A 12 1.80 -10.29 8.25
C ILE A 12 0.33 -10.56 7.87
N ALA A 13 -0.53 -9.55 7.96
CA ALA A 13 -1.88 -9.64 7.43
C ALA A 13 -1.90 -9.20 5.96
N LEU A 14 -2.26 -10.11 5.05
CA LEU A 14 -2.54 -9.81 3.66
C LEU A 14 -4.04 -9.59 3.49
N VAL A 15 -4.47 -8.34 3.52
CA VAL A 15 -5.88 -7.95 3.46
C VAL A 15 -6.30 -7.74 2.01
N GLY A 16 -7.30 -8.47 1.54
CA GLY A 16 -7.80 -8.42 0.15
C GLY A 16 -8.84 -9.49 -0.12
N ASP A 17 -9.22 -9.75 -1.37
CA ASP A 17 -10.09 -10.90 -1.73
C ASP A 17 -9.39 -11.96 -2.64
N PHE A 18 -9.17 -13.17 -2.09
CA PHE A 18 -8.49 -14.37 -2.67
C PHE A 18 -8.75 -14.51 -4.13
N ASN A 19 -7.77 -14.26 -4.99
CA ASN A 19 -7.88 -14.66 -6.38
C ASN A 19 -6.55 -15.15 -6.94
N ALA A 20 -6.50 -16.44 -7.27
CA ALA A 20 -5.35 -17.10 -7.88
C ALA A 20 -5.07 -16.62 -9.32
N ASP A 21 -6.05 -16.01 -10.00
CA ASP A 21 -5.87 -15.46 -11.35
C ASP A 21 -5.24 -14.06 -11.34
N VAL A 22 -5.13 -13.42 -10.18
CA VAL A 22 -4.52 -12.10 -10.04
C VAL A 22 -3.00 -12.26 -9.90
N ILE A 23 -2.26 -11.74 -10.88
CA ILE A 23 -0.78 -11.82 -10.95
C ILE A 23 -0.13 -11.30 -9.66
N ALA A 24 -0.58 -10.16 -9.14
CA ALA A 24 -0.05 -9.62 -7.90
C ALA A 24 -0.23 -10.57 -6.70
N HIS A 25 -1.39 -11.26 -6.58
CA HIS A 25 -1.63 -12.21 -5.51
C HIS A 25 -0.73 -13.45 -5.58
N GLN A 26 -0.34 -13.86 -6.79
CA GLN A 26 0.67 -14.91 -6.98
C GLN A 26 2.07 -14.43 -6.58
N ALA A 27 2.37 -13.15 -6.81
CA ALA A 27 3.69 -12.58 -6.58
C ALA A 27 3.96 -12.20 -5.11
N ILE A 28 2.94 -11.81 -4.35
CA ILE A 28 3.06 -11.35 -2.95
C ILE A 28 3.79 -12.37 -2.06
N PRO A 29 3.41 -13.66 -2.02
CA PRO A 29 4.13 -14.67 -1.24
C PRO A 29 5.61 -14.73 -1.59
N LEU A 30 5.94 -14.74 -2.89
CA LEU A 30 7.32 -14.81 -3.37
C LEU A 30 8.13 -13.57 -2.95
N ALA A 31 7.51 -12.39 -2.99
CA ALA A 31 8.14 -11.15 -2.60
C ALA A 31 8.43 -11.11 -1.08
N ILE A 32 7.53 -11.66 -0.26
CA ILE A 32 7.72 -11.78 1.20
C ILE A 32 8.82 -12.81 1.50
N ASP A 33 8.78 -13.97 0.86
CA ASP A 33 9.75 -15.04 1.07
C ASP A 33 11.17 -14.60 0.69
N ASP A 34 11.33 -13.90 -0.45
CA ASP A 34 12.60 -13.29 -0.85
C ASP A 34 13.09 -12.26 0.19
N ALA A 35 12.21 -11.35 0.60
CA ALA A 35 12.54 -10.32 1.56
C ALA A 35 12.93 -10.89 2.94
N ALA A 36 12.22 -11.92 3.40
CA ALA A 36 12.50 -12.60 4.66
C ALA A 36 13.84 -13.35 4.59
N ALA A 37 14.09 -14.07 3.49
CA ALA A 37 15.34 -14.80 3.29
C ALA A 37 16.57 -13.88 3.26
N VAL A 38 16.49 -12.76 2.54
CA VAL A 38 17.59 -11.77 2.46
C VAL A 38 17.89 -11.13 3.82
N GLN A 39 16.90 -11.03 4.70
CA GLN A 39 17.01 -10.38 6.01
C GLN A 39 17.24 -11.35 7.16
N GLU A 40 17.34 -12.66 6.88
CA GLU A 40 17.44 -13.72 7.90
C GLU A 40 16.30 -13.66 8.92
N LEU A 41 15.09 -13.33 8.46
CA LEU A 41 13.86 -13.28 9.25
C LEU A 41 12.94 -14.45 8.89
N THR A 42 12.03 -14.80 9.82
CA THR A 42 10.87 -15.66 9.50
C THR A 42 9.64 -14.78 9.41
N ALA A 43 8.89 -14.87 8.30
CA ALA A 43 7.64 -14.13 8.10
C ALA A 43 6.52 -15.09 7.74
N ASP A 44 5.57 -15.24 8.65
CA ASP A 44 4.30 -15.91 8.39
C ASP A 44 3.30 -14.89 7.89
N TYR A 45 2.45 -15.28 6.94
CA TYR A 45 1.42 -14.40 6.40
C TYR A 45 0.06 -15.10 6.37
N ASP A 46 -0.97 -14.36 6.78
CA ASP A 46 -2.36 -14.80 6.73
C ASP A 46 -3.11 -13.98 5.70
N TRP A 47 -3.88 -14.66 4.86
CA TRP A 47 -4.73 -14.04 3.88
C TRP A 47 -6.11 -13.76 4.49
N LEU A 48 -6.46 -12.49 4.66
CA LEU A 48 -7.68 -12.03 5.32
C LEU A 48 -8.65 -11.46 4.29
N ALA A 49 -9.79 -12.13 4.10
CA ALA A 49 -10.83 -11.63 3.22
C ALA A 49 -11.40 -10.31 3.76
N THR A 50 -11.64 -9.33 2.90
CA THR A 50 -12.17 -8.02 3.35
C THR A 50 -13.52 -8.14 4.06
N ALA A 51 -14.33 -9.15 3.71
CA ALA A 51 -15.61 -9.43 4.36
C ALA A 51 -15.50 -10.00 5.79
N ASP A 52 -14.33 -10.55 6.16
CA ASP A 52 -14.10 -11.13 7.48
C ASP A 52 -13.60 -10.09 8.50
N ILE A 53 -13.14 -8.92 8.04
CA ILE A 53 -12.71 -7.81 8.89
C ILE A 53 -13.90 -6.96 9.27
N ARG A 54 -14.28 -7.01 10.55
CA ARG A 54 -15.45 -6.29 11.10
C ARG A 54 -15.04 -5.24 12.12
N SER A 55 -13.85 -5.37 12.69
CA SER A 55 -13.29 -4.45 13.66
C SER A 55 -11.77 -4.56 13.73
N GLY A 56 -11.12 -3.67 14.48
CA GLY A 56 -9.69 -3.76 14.75
C GLY A 56 -9.27 -5.01 15.52
N ASP A 57 -10.19 -5.65 16.25
CA ASP A 57 -9.89 -6.87 17.02
C ASP A 57 -9.48 -8.03 16.11
N ASP A 58 -9.98 -8.05 14.87
CA ASP A 58 -9.64 -9.06 13.85
C ASP A 58 -8.18 -8.94 13.37
N LEU A 59 -7.50 -7.84 13.70
CA LEU A 59 -6.14 -7.50 13.27
C LEU A 59 -5.13 -7.54 14.43
N VAL A 60 -5.57 -7.91 15.63
CA VAL A 60 -4.71 -8.01 16.80
C VAL A 60 -3.69 -9.13 16.62
N GLY A 61 -2.42 -8.82 16.90
CA GLY A 61 -1.32 -9.79 16.86
C GLY A 61 -0.59 -9.88 15.52
N TYR A 62 -1.02 -9.13 14.51
CA TYR A 62 -0.21 -8.89 13.30
C TYR A 62 0.81 -7.79 13.53
N ASP A 63 2.01 -8.00 13.02
CA ASP A 63 3.14 -7.07 13.08
C ASP A 63 3.13 -6.06 11.95
N ALA A 64 2.43 -6.39 10.86
CA ALA A 64 2.30 -5.52 9.71
C ALA A 64 1.05 -5.88 8.90
N ILE A 65 0.53 -4.89 8.18
CA ILE A 65 -0.68 -5.04 7.35
C ILE A 65 -0.34 -4.61 5.92
N TRP A 66 -0.58 -5.50 4.97
CA TRP A 66 -0.55 -5.18 3.54
C TRP A 66 -1.96 -5.24 2.98
N LEU A 67 -2.50 -4.09 2.56
CA LEU A 67 -3.73 -4.05 1.78
C LEU A 67 -3.37 -4.27 0.29
N VAL A 68 -3.72 -5.44 -0.23
CA VAL A 68 -3.23 -5.96 -1.51
C VAL A 68 -4.05 -5.43 -2.70
N PRO A 69 -3.58 -5.61 -3.95
CA PRO A 69 -4.32 -5.16 -5.14
C PRO A 69 -5.66 -5.88 -5.38
N ALA A 70 -6.27 -5.62 -6.54
CA ALA A 70 -7.54 -6.20 -7.00
C ALA A 70 -8.80 -5.71 -6.27
N SER A 71 -8.89 -4.40 -6.05
CA SER A 71 -10.19 -3.74 -5.86
C SER A 71 -10.99 -3.72 -7.18
N PRO A 72 -12.34 -3.61 -7.16
CA PRO A 72 -13.21 -3.42 -6.00
C PRO A 72 -13.19 -4.58 -5.01
N TYR A 73 -13.02 -4.28 -3.72
CA TYR A 73 -13.09 -5.28 -2.67
C TYR A 73 -14.54 -5.73 -2.45
N LYS A 74 -14.74 -6.99 -2.05
CA LYS A 74 -16.06 -7.51 -1.70
C LYS A 74 -16.70 -6.74 -0.54
N ASN A 75 -15.89 -6.26 0.39
CA ASN A 75 -16.30 -5.36 1.46
C ASN A 75 -15.29 -4.22 1.61
N ALA A 76 -15.60 -3.06 1.02
CA ALA A 76 -14.74 -1.87 1.12
C ALA A 76 -14.57 -1.38 2.57
N GLU A 77 -15.58 -1.52 3.44
CA GLU A 77 -15.48 -1.08 4.84
C GLU A 77 -14.44 -1.89 5.61
N GLY A 78 -14.36 -3.20 5.38
CA GLY A 78 -13.32 -4.05 5.99
C GLY A 78 -11.90 -3.62 5.59
N ALA A 79 -11.70 -3.23 4.33
CA ALA A 79 -10.44 -2.66 3.87
C ALA A 79 -10.11 -1.33 4.58
N LEU A 80 -11.10 -0.43 4.72
CA LEU A 80 -10.93 0.84 5.43
C LEU A 80 -10.64 0.65 6.92
N ILE A 81 -11.29 -0.33 7.58
CA ILE A 81 -10.99 -0.72 8.96
C ILE A 81 -9.54 -1.15 9.11
N ALA A 82 -9.02 -1.97 8.18
CA ALA A 82 -7.64 -2.43 8.23
C ALA A 82 -6.62 -1.30 8.08
N ILE A 83 -6.83 -0.39 7.11
CA ILE A 83 -5.98 0.78 6.92
C ILE A 83 -6.00 1.66 8.18
N ARG A 84 -7.19 1.96 8.69
CA ARG A 84 -7.37 2.81 9.86
C ARG A 84 -6.70 2.20 11.09
N TYR A 85 -6.90 0.91 11.32
CA TYR A 85 -6.28 0.20 12.42
C TYR A 85 -4.75 0.30 12.33
N ALA A 86 -4.17 0.09 11.15
CA ALA A 86 -2.74 0.23 10.95
C ALA A 86 -2.27 1.65 11.29
N ARG A 87 -2.91 2.66 10.68
CA ARG A 87 -2.60 4.09 10.84
C ARG A 87 -2.67 4.55 12.29
N GLU A 88 -3.71 4.16 13.02
CA GLU A 88 -3.97 4.64 14.39
C GLU A 88 -3.14 3.89 15.44
N ASN A 89 -2.74 2.65 15.17
CA ASN A 89 -1.95 1.82 16.10
C ASN A 89 -0.46 1.77 15.75
N SER A 90 0.00 2.57 14.79
CA SER A 90 1.41 2.60 14.35
C SER A 90 1.91 1.25 13.82
N ILE A 91 1.02 0.42 13.26
CA ILE A 91 1.38 -0.89 12.69
C ILE A 91 1.85 -0.67 11.25
N PRO A 92 3.08 -1.08 10.88
CA PRO A 92 3.59 -0.97 9.52
C PRO A 92 2.56 -1.33 8.46
N PHE A 93 2.36 -0.42 7.51
CA PHE A 93 1.34 -0.53 6.46
C PHE A 93 1.95 -0.41 5.06
N LEU A 94 1.56 -1.31 4.17
CA LEU A 94 1.82 -1.24 2.74
C LEU A 94 0.49 -1.34 1.98
N GLY A 95 0.23 -0.42 1.04
CA GLY A 95 -0.93 -0.50 0.16
C GLY A 95 -0.51 -0.42 -1.30
N THR A 96 -0.79 -1.44 -2.11
CA THR A 96 -0.43 -1.47 -3.54
C THR A 96 -1.67 -1.46 -4.43
N CYS A 97 -1.67 -0.64 -5.49
CA CYS A 97 -2.80 -0.39 -6.40
C CYS A 97 -4.12 -0.10 -5.65
N GLY A 98 -5.03 -1.07 -5.55
CA GLY A 98 -6.28 -0.95 -4.79
C GLY A 98 -6.06 -0.56 -3.33
N GLY A 99 -4.99 -1.08 -2.72
CA GLY A 99 -4.67 -0.75 -1.33
C GLY A 99 -4.21 0.70 -1.16
N PHE A 100 -3.46 1.23 -2.13
CA PHE A 100 -3.12 2.65 -2.20
C PHE A 100 -4.37 3.51 -2.37
N GLN A 101 -5.24 3.17 -3.32
CA GLN A 101 -6.49 3.91 -3.59
C GLN A 101 -7.38 3.99 -2.34
N HIS A 102 -7.50 2.88 -1.60
CA HIS A 102 -8.32 2.86 -0.38
C HIS A 102 -7.64 3.55 0.80
N ALA A 103 -6.30 3.61 0.85
CA ALA A 103 -5.60 4.41 1.85
C ALA A 103 -5.85 5.92 1.67
N ILE A 104 -5.97 6.39 0.43
CA ILE A 104 -6.40 7.76 0.11
C ILE A 104 -7.81 8.03 0.63
N ILE A 105 -8.75 7.10 0.40
CA ILE A 105 -10.13 7.22 0.88
C ILE A 105 -10.19 7.22 2.41
N GLU A 106 -9.47 6.31 3.08
CA GLU A 106 -9.42 6.26 4.54
C GLU A 106 -8.89 7.56 5.13
N TYR A 107 -7.81 8.10 4.57
CA TYR A 107 -7.22 9.34 5.03
C TYR A 107 -8.16 10.53 4.80
N ALA A 108 -8.79 10.62 3.62
CA ALA A 108 -9.76 11.67 3.32
C ALA A 108 -10.92 11.66 4.33
N ARG A 109 -11.50 10.48 4.59
CA ARG A 109 -12.65 10.33 5.49
C ARG A 109 -12.29 10.61 6.95
N ASN A 110 -11.20 10.04 7.44
CA ASN A 110 -10.93 9.99 8.88
C ASN A 110 -9.94 11.07 9.37
N VAL A 111 -9.08 11.59 8.49
CA VAL A 111 -8.10 12.63 8.86
C VAL A 111 -8.52 14.00 8.36
N LEU A 112 -9.00 14.10 7.11
CA LEU A 112 -9.45 15.38 6.53
C LEU A 112 -10.94 15.66 6.78
N GLY A 113 -11.69 14.69 7.30
CA GLY A 113 -13.12 14.82 7.62
C GLY A 113 -14.04 14.83 6.40
N TRP A 114 -13.55 14.39 5.23
CA TRP A 114 -14.34 14.26 4.00
C TRP A 114 -15.12 12.95 4.06
N SER A 115 -16.15 12.89 4.90
CA SER A 115 -16.93 11.67 5.15
C SER A 115 -17.57 11.07 3.89
N ASP A 116 -17.82 11.91 2.88
CA ASP A 116 -18.37 11.55 1.56
C ASP A 116 -17.30 11.24 0.51
N ALA A 117 -16.00 11.17 0.89
CA ALA A 117 -14.93 10.82 -0.05
C ALA A 117 -15.16 9.43 -0.66
N ALA A 118 -15.04 9.31 -1.97
CA ALA A 118 -15.50 8.15 -2.72
C ALA A 118 -14.55 7.76 -3.86
N HIS A 119 -14.80 6.56 -4.41
CA HIS A 119 -14.08 5.97 -5.53
C HIS A 119 -15.00 5.90 -6.75
N ALA A 120 -14.57 6.50 -7.86
CA ALA A 120 -15.41 6.61 -9.07
C ALA A 120 -15.81 5.27 -9.70
N GLU A 121 -15.09 4.19 -9.43
CA GLU A 121 -15.47 2.84 -9.87
C GLU A 121 -16.74 2.29 -9.22
N THR A 122 -17.04 2.73 -7.98
CA THR A 122 -18.12 2.13 -7.16
C THR A 122 -19.15 3.14 -6.68
N ASP A 123 -18.93 4.43 -6.92
CA ASP A 123 -19.78 5.52 -6.42
C ASP A 123 -20.00 6.57 -7.53
N THR A 124 -21.16 7.24 -7.49
CA THR A 124 -21.54 8.30 -8.46
C THR A 124 -21.97 9.61 -7.79
N GLU A 125 -22.07 9.66 -6.47
CA GLU A 125 -22.62 10.80 -5.72
C GLU A 125 -21.57 11.46 -4.81
N GLY A 126 -20.71 10.66 -4.18
CA GLY A 126 -19.70 11.14 -3.25
C GLY A 126 -18.62 12.00 -3.90
N ARG A 127 -17.78 12.61 -3.07
CA ARG A 127 -16.65 13.40 -3.55
C ARG A 127 -15.54 12.46 -4.01
N MET A 128 -15.32 12.37 -5.32
CA MET A 128 -14.30 11.49 -5.88
C MET A 128 -12.92 11.93 -5.45
N VAL A 129 -12.26 11.12 -4.62
CA VAL A 129 -10.83 11.26 -4.29
C VAL A 129 -9.99 10.30 -5.12
N ILE A 130 -10.63 9.27 -5.65
CA ILE A 130 -10.08 8.37 -6.67
C ILE A 130 -10.95 8.46 -7.93
N ALA A 131 -10.33 8.76 -9.06
CA ALA A 131 -10.97 9.00 -10.35
C ALA A 131 -10.31 8.17 -11.46
N PRO A 132 -11.00 7.93 -12.60
CA PRO A 132 -10.39 7.26 -13.75
C PRO A 132 -9.13 7.99 -14.20
N LEU A 133 -8.08 7.24 -14.48
CA LEU A 133 -6.86 7.79 -15.07
C LEU A 133 -7.15 8.24 -16.50
N THR A 134 -6.48 9.31 -16.92
CA THR A 134 -6.55 9.82 -18.31
C THR A 134 -6.09 8.76 -19.31
N CYS A 135 -5.07 7.99 -18.93
CA CYS A 135 -4.55 6.83 -19.64
C CYS A 135 -4.59 5.59 -18.73
N SER A 136 -5.20 4.50 -19.22
CA SER A 136 -5.13 3.20 -18.52
C SER A 136 -3.68 2.75 -18.33
N LEU A 137 -3.34 2.26 -17.14
CA LEU A 137 -2.02 1.71 -16.79
C LEU A 137 -2.02 0.18 -16.72
N VAL A 138 -3.01 -0.49 -17.32
CA VAL A 138 -3.07 -1.96 -17.31
C VAL A 138 -1.89 -2.55 -18.08
N GLU A 139 -1.06 -3.34 -17.40
CA GLU A 139 0.14 -3.99 -17.96
C GLU A 139 1.17 -3.02 -18.56
N LYS A 140 1.20 -1.79 -18.04
CA LYS A 140 2.24 -0.81 -18.39
C LYS A 140 3.37 -0.81 -17.37
N THR A 141 4.53 -0.40 -17.84
CA THR A 141 5.72 -0.16 -17.03
C THR A 141 6.18 1.25 -17.38
N ASP A 142 6.18 2.14 -16.39
CA ASP A 142 6.48 3.56 -16.61
C ASP A 142 7.49 4.07 -15.58
N ALA A 143 8.19 5.15 -15.94
CA ALA A 143 9.15 5.81 -15.07
C ALA A 143 8.42 6.57 -13.94
N ILE A 144 9.01 6.54 -12.74
CA ILE A 144 8.52 7.26 -11.57
C ILE A 144 9.67 8.05 -10.98
N GLU A 145 9.46 9.35 -10.79
CA GLU A 145 10.34 10.21 -10.02
C GLU A 145 9.94 10.18 -8.55
N LEU A 146 10.89 9.89 -7.67
CA LEU A 146 10.71 9.81 -6.23
C LEU A 146 11.26 11.04 -5.54
N ARG A 147 10.53 11.50 -4.53
CA ARG A 147 10.99 12.55 -3.63
C ARG A 147 12.14 12.04 -2.77
N ALA A 148 13.25 12.78 -2.74
CA ALA A 148 14.40 12.45 -1.90
C ALA A 148 14.06 12.42 -0.40
N ASN A 149 14.85 11.65 0.37
CA ASN A 149 14.72 11.49 1.82
C ASN A 149 13.42 10.85 2.32
N THR A 150 12.69 10.14 1.46
CA THR A 150 11.47 9.38 1.77
C THR A 150 11.76 7.90 2.05
N LEU A 151 10.80 7.15 2.59
CA LEU A 151 10.93 5.70 2.78
C LEU A 151 11.11 4.98 1.44
N THR A 152 10.33 5.39 0.44
CA THR A 152 10.34 4.82 -0.92
C THR A 152 11.68 5.07 -1.60
N ALA A 153 12.17 6.32 -1.62
CA ALA A 153 13.47 6.62 -2.20
C ALA A 153 14.62 5.86 -1.50
N LYS A 154 14.55 5.71 -0.16
CA LYS A 154 15.54 4.92 0.59
C LYS A 154 15.47 3.42 0.27
N ALA A 155 14.25 2.87 0.14
CA ALA A 155 14.06 1.47 -0.21
C ALA A 155 14.64 1.16 -1.60
N TYR A 156 14.41 2.03 -2.57
CA TYR A 156 14.91 1.88 -3.94
C TYR A 156 16.38 2.27 -4.12
N GLY A 157 16.94 3.10 -3.23
CA GLY A 157 18.32 3.59 -3.33
C GLY A 157 18.58 4.57 -4.48
N ARG A 158 17.52 5.06 -5.14
CA ARG A 158 17.57 5.96 -6.30
C ARG A 158 16.29 6.81 -6.37
N LEU A 159 16.35 7.91 -7.11
CA LEU A 159 15.22 8.85 -7.27
C LEU A 159 14.43 8.64 -8.56
N SER A 160 14.93 7.85 -9.50
CA SER A 160 14.20 7.48 -10.71
C SER A 160 14.12 5.97 -10.75
N ILE A 161 12.88 5.46 -10.77
CA ILE A 161 12.56 4.04 -10.80
C ILE A 161 11.66 3.75 -11.99
N GLU A 162 11.47 2.48 -12.29
CA GLU A 162 10.56 1.99 -13.32
C GLU A 162 9.81 0.80 -12.74
N GLU A 163 8.49 0.84 -12.76
CA GLU A 163 7.64 -0.18 -12.14
C GLU A 163 6.38 -0.47 -12.95
N GLY A 164 5.86 -1.68 -12.78
CA GLY A 164 4.67 -2.18 -13.46
C GLY A 164 3.37 -1.78 -12.78
N TYR A 165 2.31 -1.62 -13.56
CA TYR A 165 0.98 -1.21 -13.12
C TYR A 165 -0.10 -2.19 -13.58
N HIS A 166 -1.21 -2.22 -12.83
CA HIS A 166 -2.46 -2.87 -13.23
C HIS A 166 -3.65 -2.12 -12.63
N CYS A 167 -3.83 -0.85 -13.00
CA CYS A 167 -4.89 -0.01 -12.44
C CYS A 167 -5.47 0.92 -13.53
N ASN A 168 -6.76 1.23 -13.41
CA ASN A 168 -7.46 2.20 -14.27
C ASN A 168 -7.82 3.50 -13.53
N TYR A 169 -7.54 3.58 -12.24
CA TYR A 169 -7.94 4.67 -11.36
C TYR A 169 -6.75 5.17 -10.55
N GLY A 170 -6.74 6.46 -10.25
CA GLY A 170 -5.71 7.13 -9.45
C GLY A 170 -6.29 8.30 -8.67
N ILE A 171 -5.44 9.08 -8.02
CA ILE A 171 -5.89 10.22 -7.22
C ILE A 171 -6.54 11.27 -8.13
N SER A 172 -7.73 11.73 -7.76
CA SER A 172 -8.39 12.84 -8.45
C SER A 172 -7.55 14.12 -8.36
N PRO A 173 -7.49 14.96 -9.42
CA PRO A 173 -6.79 16.24 -9.37
C PRO A 173 -7.22 17.14 -8.21
N GLU A 174 -8.52 17.14 -7.87
CA GLU A 174 -9.07 17.94 -6.77
C GLU A 174 -8.48 17.51 -5.41
N PHE A 175 -8.37 16.21 -5.18
CA PHE A 175 -7.78 15.69 -3.94
C PHE A 175 -6.25 15.81 -3.89
N ALA A 176 -5.58 15.76 -5.05
CA ALA A 176 -4.12 15.91 -5.12
C ALA A 176 -3.63 17.22 -4.47
N ALA A 177 -4.38 18.31 -4.67
CA ALA A 177 -4.07 19.61 -4.08
C ALA A 177 -4.12 19.60 -2.53
N GLU A 178 -5.01 18.81 -1.93
CA GLU A 178 -5.13 18.71 -0.47
C GLU A 178 -3.94 17.97 0.17
N LEU A 179 -3.25 17.12 -0.59
CA LEU A 179 -2.07 16.39 -0.13
C LEU A 179 -0.80 17.25 -0.08
N GLU A 180 -0.82 18.49 -0.57
CA GLU A 180 0.35 19.37 -0.57
C GLU A 180 0.77 19.82 0.83
N SER A 181 -0.18 19.96 1.76
CA SER A 181 0.04 20.52 3.10
C SER A 181 -0.16 19.53 4.26
N GLY A 182 -0.60 18.30 3.95
CA GLY A 182 -0.92 17.27 4.93
C GLY A 182 0.27 16.43 5.43
N ALA A 183 -0.01 15.56 6.39
CA ALA A 183 0.93 14.56 6.89
C ALA A 183 1.10 13.37 5.93
N LEU A 184 0.05 13.02 5.18
CA LEU A 184 0.14 12.11 4.06
C LEU A 184 0.75 12.87 2.87
N ARG A 185 2.03 12.62 2.61
CA ARG A 185 2.79 13.32 1.59
C ARG A 185 2.85 12.52 0.32
N VAL A 186 2.79 13.23 -0.80
CA VAL A 186 3.18 12.67 -2.08
C VAL A 186 4.70 12.50 -2.15
N THR A 187 5.11 11.30 -2.54
CA THR A 187 6.51 10.87 -2.56
C THR A 187 6.95 10.28 -3.89
N GLY A 188 6.04 10.12 -4.86
CA GLY A 188 6.40 9.77 -6.23
C GLY A 188 5.36 10.18 -7.26
N TRP A 189 5.84 10.51 -8.46
CA TRP A 189 5.06 10.98 -9.60
C TRP A 189 5.55 10.33 -10.90
N ASP A 190 4.71 10.31 -11.93
CA ASP A 190 5.17 10.07 -13.30
C ASP A 190 5.67 11.36 -13.97
N ASP A 191 5.93 11.29 -15.28
CA ASP A 191 6.42 12.40 -16.10
C ASP A 191 5.36 13.49 -16.37
N GLU A 192 4.09 13.17 -16.25
CA GLU A 192 2.96 14.11 -16.34
C GLU A 192 2.62 14.77 -15.00
N GLY A 193 3.24 14.32 -13.90
CA GLY A 193 3.01 14.82 -12.55
C GLY A 193 1.83 14.14 -11.84
N GLU A 194 1.29 13.05 -12.38
CA GLU A 194 0.29 12.23 -11.69
C GLU A 194 0.92 11.49 -10.51
N ILE A 195 0.16 11.38 -9.41
CA ILE A 195 0.66 10.78 -8.17
C ILE A 195 0.75 9.26 -8.29
N ARG A 196 1.94 8.72 -8.01
CA ARG A 196 2.23 7.27 -8.04
C ARG A 196 2.59 6.67 -6.68
N ALA A 197 3.03 7.50 -5.71
CA ALA A 197 3.32 7.04 -4.35
C ALA A 197 3.04 8.11 -3.28
N VAL A 198 2.61 7.65 -2.11
CA VAL A 198 2.39 8.47 -0.90
C VAL A 198 2.96 7.81 0.35
N GLU A 199 3.30 8.63 1.33
CA GLU A 199 3.79 8.21 2.64
C GLU A 199 3.19 9.04 3.77
N LEU A 200 2.78 8.43 4.86
CA LEU A 200 2.37 9.16 6.07
C LEU A 200 3.59 9.39 6.97
N ILE A 201 4.09 10.62 7.00
CA ILE A 201 5.38 10.95 7.64
C ILE A 201 5.35 10.88 9.18
N THR A 202 4.16 10.82 9.77
CA THR A 202 3.96 10.70 11.22
C THR A 202 3.88 9.25 11.69
N HIS A 203 4.04 8.29 10.77
CA HIS A 203 3.89 6.86 11.01
C HIS A 203 5.24 6.14 10.81
N PRO A 204 5.59 5.10 11.58
CA PRO A 204 6.87 4.41 11.45
C PRO A 204 7.12 3.85 10.04
N PHE A 205 6.09 3.25 9.45
CA PHE A 205 6.08 2.84 8.04
C PHE A 205 4.64 2.81 7.53
N PHE A 206 4.26 3.74 6.66
CA PHE A 206 2.96 3.74 6.00
C PHE A 206 3.20 4.23 4.57
N VAL A 207 3.19 3.29 3.64
CA VAL A 207 3.54 3.53 2.23
C VAL A 207 2.39 3.03 1.37
N GLY A 208 1.96 3.88 0.43
CA GLY A 208 1.00 3.50 -0.60
C GLY A 208 1.59 3.74 -1.98
N THR A 209 1.48 2.77 -2.88
CA THR A 209 1.93 2.90 -4.28
C THR A 209 0.83 2.49 -5.25
N LEU A 210 0.67 3.24 -6.33
CA LEU A 210 -0.23 2.85 -7.41
C LEU A 210 0.35 1.68 -8.22
N PHE A 211 1.67 1.67 -8.41
CA PHE A 211 2.39 0.56 -9.05
C PHE A 211 2.44 -0.68 -8.14
N GLN A 212 2.69 -1.83 -8.78
CA GLN A 212 2.70 -3.16 -8.18
C GLN A 212 4.10 -3.78 -8.23
N HIS A 213 5.03 -3.22 -7.46
CA HIS A 213 6.43 -3.65 -7.44
C HIS A 213 6.61 -5.11 -6.99
N GLU A 214 5.61 -5.69 -6.31
CA GLU A 214 5.58 -7.09 -5.89
C GLU A 214 5.65 -8.05 -7.08
N ARG A 215 5.11 -7.65 -8.25
CA ARG A 215 5.09 -8.49 -9.46
C ARG A 215 6.49 -8.85 -9.95
N ASN A 216 7.48 -8.02 -9.63
CA ASN A 216 8.90 -8.26 -9.94
C ASN A 216 9.40 -9.59 -9.36
N ALA A 217 8.81 -10.08 -8.26
CA ALA A 217 9.18 -11.35 -7.64
C ALA A 217 8.94 -12.57 -8.56
N LEU A 218 7.96 -12.50 -9.47
CA LEU A 218 7.72 -13.56 -10.47
C LEU A 218 8.89 -13.72 -11.46
N GLU A 219 9.70 -12.68 -11.62
CA GLU A 219 10.89 -12.66 -12.45
C GLU A 219 12.17 -12.85 -11.62
N GLY A 220 12.06 -13.13 -10.32
CA GLY A 220 13.20 -13.22 -9.40
C GLY A 220 13.89 -11.87 -9.14
N ARG A 221 13.20 -10.75 -9.41
CA ARG A 221 13.69 -9.41 -9.09
C ARG A 221 13.19 -8.98 -7.71
N PRO A 222 14.00 -8.26 -6.91
CA PRO A 222 13.61 -7.87 -5.57
C PRO A 222 12.46 -6.87 -5.61
N ALA A 223 11.62 -6.89 -4.58
CA ALA A 223 10.54 -5.94 -4.35
C ALA A 223 10.95 -4.98 -3.19
N PRO A 224 11.60 -3.83 -3.47
CA PRO A 224 12.34 -3.08 -2.44
C PRO A 224 11.48 -2.58 -1.28
N LEU A 225 10.22 -2.24 -1.56
CA LEU A 225 9.27 -1.81 -0.54
C LEU A 225 8.79 -2.96 0.36
N VAL A 226 8.72 -4.21 -0.14
CA VAL A 226 8.44 -5.39 0.71
C VAL A 226 9.59 -5.61 1.69
N HIS A 227 10.83 -5.44 1.20
CA HIS A 227 12.01 -5.50 2.06
C HIS A 227 11.98 -4.43 3.15
N ALA A 228 11.64 -3.19 2.81
CA ALA A 228 11.53 -2.11 3.78
C ALA A 228 10.37 -2.33 4.77
N PHE A 229 9.25 -2.87 4.29
CA PHE A 229 8.08 -3.21 5.09
C PHE A 229 8.38 -4.29 6.14
N LEU A 230 9.04 -5.39 5.77
CA LEU A 230 9.44 -6.42 6.74
C LEU A 230 10.44 -5.91 7.77
N ARG A 231 11.41 -5.06 7.36
CA ARG A 231 12.31 -4.39 8.32
C ARG A 231 11.56 -3.52 9.31
N ALA A 232 10.53 -2.80 8.86
CA ALA A 232 9.72 -1.97 9.74
C ALA A 232 8.91 -2.82 10.73
N ALA A 233 8.43 -3.99 10.31
CA ALA A 233 7.70 -4.95 11.14
C ALA A 233 8.57 -5.63 12.22
N ALA A 234 9.88 -5.73 11.98
CA ALA A 234 10.81 -6.39 12.89
C ALA A 234 11.32 -5.51 14.05
N ASN A 235 11.03 -4.20 14.05
CA ASN A 235 11.51 -3.24 15.04
C ASN A 235 10.46 -2.95 16.12
#